data_AF-A0A1G5DFH8-F1
#
_entry.id   AF-A0A1G5DFH8-F1
#
_cell.length_a   1.000
_cell.length_b   1.000
_cell.length_c   1.000
_cell.angle_alpha   90.00
_cell.angle_beta   90.00
_cell.angle_gamma   90.00
#
_symmetry.space_group_name_H-M   'P 1'
#
loop_
_entity.id
_entity.type
_entity.pdbx_description
1 polymer ?
#
loop_
_entity_poly.entity_id
_entity_poly.type
_entity_poly.pdbx_seq_one_letter_code
_entity_poly.pdbx_strand_id
1 'polypeptide(L)'
;MQLPHSDELNIGHLSRLFDNTTNCYKFFWFQAILRKLDGKNNRFSFDELINEMIADAWYMVTEYHLRLGPLGITDNLEEVVKYIHNEYGFMSSEKREKIIAFLQTTEDKSIARYKADLTLNVPYRLQVPFYDEIKIERTMWNGSKKNLTDEINRQRRLIYYFDLIGGLDTRIEINSLWSEYLFKHKEILRGWAQLKLIQYLQNKNPSVPGIADKIEAPASRDIERVRKYWKIIVQIDSSLRDIYGDVSLADEIISVDHFVPWQYVAHDELWNLHPTTKSINSSKSNSLPSWDMYFRSLGDIEYRAYELKAKNDIVAREFNKIALYHLNNQEIRNQLYSDGLNRNAFIERLEHIIKPVYESAQTLGFKEWIYNGCSNTQ
;
A
#
# COMPACT_ATOMS: atom_id res chain seq x y z
N MET A 1 -4.13 -20.22 -6.69
CA MET A 1 -5.03 -20.47 -5.55
C MET A 1 -6.34 -20.99 -6.09
N GLN A 2 -6.72 -22.21 -5.72
CA GLN A 2 -8.00 -22.81 -6.11
C GLN A 2 -9.07 -22.36 -5.12
N LEU A 3 -10.25 -21.99 -5.64
CA LEU A 3 -11.39 -21.62 -4.82
C LEU A 3 -12.06 -22.88 -4.25
N PRO A 4 -12.65 -22.82 -3.04
CA PRO A 4 -13.35 -23.95 -2.44
C PRO A 4 -14.44 -24.52 -3.35
N HIS A 5 -14.60 -25.83 -3.33
CA HIS A 5 -15.62 -26.50 -4.14
C HIS A 5 -17.04 -26.25 -3.58
N SER A 6 -18.03 -26.29 -4.46
CA SER A 6 -19.45 -26.36 -4.10
C SER A 6 -20.17 -27.23 -5.12
N ASP A 7 -21.00 -28.16 -4.64
CA ASP A 7 -21.84 -29.01 -5.50
C ASP A 7 -23.03 -28.23 -6.11
N GLU A 8 -23.38 -27.09 -5.51
CA GLU A 8 -24.57 -26.29 -5.87
C GLU A 8 -24.22 -25.05 -6.71
N LEU A 9 -22.97 -24.57 -6.64
CA LEU A 9 -22.53 -23.32 -7.25
C LEU A 9 -21.46 -23.54 -8.32
N ASN A 10 -21.55 -22.78 -9.41
CA ASN A 10 -20.51 -22.78 -10.44
C ASN A 10 -19.32 -21.91 -10.03
N ILE A 11 -18.37 -22.53 -9.33
CA ILE A 11 -17.13 -21.87 -8.88
C ILE A 11 -16.23 -21.47 -10.06
N GLY A 12 -16.37 -22.12 -11.21
CA GLY A 12 -15.69 -21.73 -12.45
C GLY A 12 -16.07 -20.31 -12.87
N HIS A 13 -17.33 -19.91 -12.77
CA HIS A 13 -17.75 -18.54 -13.06
C HIS A 13 -17.19 -17.54 -12.05
N LEU A 14 -17.19 -17.88 -10.75
CA LEU A 14 -16.60 -17.07 -9.70
C LEU A 14 -15.10 -16.82 -9.94
N SER A 15 -14.34 -17.84 -10.33
CA SER A 15 -12.90 -17.71 -10.56
C SER A 15 -12.54 -16.72 -11.69
N ARG A 16 -13.49 -16.40 -12.57
CA ARG A 16 -13.34 -15.50 -13.73
C ARG A 16 -13.79 -14.07 -13.48
N LEU A 17 -14.23 -13.71 -12.26
CA LEU A 17 -14.71 -12.35 -11.94
C LEU A 17 -13.74 -11.25 -12.37
N PHE A 18 -12.43 -11.54 -12.29
CA PHE A 18 -11.34 -10.60 -12.53
C PHE A 18 -10.57 -10.83 -13.83
N ASP A 19 -11.05 -11.66 -14.76
CA ASP A 19 -10.33 -11.93 -16.02
C ASP A 19 -10.20 -10.69 -16.90
N ASN A 20 -11.18 -9.79 -16.86
CA ASN A 20 -11.22 -8.54 -17.62
C ASN A 20 -11.40 -7.35 -16.68
N THR A 21 -10.28 -6.76 -16.23
CA THR A 21 -10.24 -5.59 -15.34
C THR A 21 -9.39 -4.47 -15.95
N THR A 22 -10.04 -3.49 -16.58
CA THR A 22 -9.36 -2.25 -17.00
C THR A 22 -9.03 -1.37 -15.79
N ASN A 23 -9.99 -1.25 -14.85
CA ASN A 23 -9.87 -0.50 -13.59
C ASN A 23 -10.00 -1.44 -12.39
N CYS A 24 -9.57 -0.97 -11.22
CA CYS A 24 -9.51 -1.75 -10.00
C CYS A 24 -10.87 -2.10 -9.37
N TYR A 25 -11.94 -1.43 -9.79
CA TYR A 25 -13.19 -1.38 -9.02
C TYR A 25 -13.83 -2.74 -8.73
N LYS A 26 -13.68 -3.72 -9.64
CA LYS A 26 -14.23 -5.07 -9.41
C LYS A 26 -13.62 -5.72 -8.17
N PHE A 27 -12.33 -5.52 -7.92
CA PHE A 27 -11.64 -6.06 -6.74
C PHE A 27 -12.21 -5.46 -5.47
N PHE A 28 -12.36 -4.13 -5.44
CA PHE A 28 -12.87 -3.40 -4.27
C PHE A 28 -14.35 -3.70 -4.03
N TRP A 29 -15.19 -3.78 -5.08
CA TRP A 29 -16.61 -4.12 -4.94
C TRP A 29 -16.82 -5.52 -4.37
N PHE A 30 -16.09 -6.52 -4.88
CA PHE A 30 -16.19 -7.88 -4.35
C PHE A 30 -15.68 -7.98 -2.91
N GLN A 31 -14.58 -7.30 -2.58
CA GLN A 31 -14.07 -7.24 -1.20
C GLN A 31 -15.06 -6.54 -0.26
N ALA A 32 -15.72 -5.47 -0.70
CA ALA A 32 -16.77 -4.80 0.07
C ALA A 32 -17.93 -5.74 0.40
N ILE A 33 -18.39 -6.55 -0.57
CA ILE A 33 -19.42 -7.58 -0.34
C ILE A 33 -18.93 -8.58 0.71
N LEU A 34 -17.73 -9.16 0.52
CA LEU A 34 -17.17 -10.12 1.47
C LEU A 34 -17.10 -9.53 2.88
N ARG A 35 -16.64 -8.28 3.01
CA ARG A 35 -16.47 -7.59 4.28
C ARG A 35 -17.82 -7.42 5.00
N LYS A 36 -18.85 -6.96 4.28
CA LYS A 36 -20.19 -6.68 4.81
C LYS A 36 -21.02 -7.92 5.12
N LEU A 37 -20.72 -9.07 4.51
CA LEU A 37 -21.36 -10.34 4.86
C LEU A 37 -21.02 -10.77 6.29
N ASP A 38 -22.06 -11.00 7.10
CA ASP A 38 -21.98 -11.41 8.52
C ASP A 38 -22.73 -12.72 8.82
N GLY A 39 -23.28 -13.38 7.79
CA GLY A 39 -24.07 -14.61 7.90
C GLY A 39 -25.55 -14.38 8.22
N LYS A 40 -26.00 -13.14 8.40
CA LYS A 40 -27.40 -12.77 8.65
C LYS A 40 -27.93 -11.78 7.62
N ASN A 41 -27.18 -10.73 7.33
CA ASN A 41 -27.53 -9.74 6.33
C ASN A 41 -26.91 -10.08 4.98
N ASN A 42 -27.74 -10.12 3.94
CA ASN A 42 -27.36 -10.37 2.56
C ASN A 42 -27.83 -9.25 1.61
N ARG A 43 -28.33 -8.13 2.15
CA ARG A 43 -28.81 -6.98 1.37
C ARG A 43 -27.96 -5.75 1.66
N PHE A 44 -27.50 -5.09 0.61
CA PHE A 44 -26.60 -3.94 0.71
C PHE A 44 -26.96 -2.87 -0.32
N SER A 45 -26.90 -1.60 0.07
CA SER A 45 -26.99 -0.49 -0.89
C SER A 45 -25.65 -0.29 -1.63
N PHE A 46 -25.72 0.40 -2.76
CA PHE A 46 -24.52 0.82 -3.47
C PHE A 46 -23.68 1.78 -2.62
N ASP A 47 -24.30 2.73 -1.90
CA ASP A 47 -23.56 3.63 -1.02
C ASP A 47 -22.77 2.87 0.06
N GLU A 48 -23.40 1.88 0.70
CA GLU A 48 -22.72 1.07 1.72
C GLU A 48 -21.48 0.39 1.16
N LEU A 49 -21.58 -0.24 -0.02
CA LEU A 49 -20.46 -0.94 -0.63
C LEU A 49 -19.38 0.02 -1.13
N ILE A 50 -19.76 1.17 -1.70
CA ILE A 50 -18.80 2.18 -2.16
C ILE A 50 -18.05 2.81 -0.98
N ASN A 51 -18.70 3.02 0.16
CA ASN A 51 -18.01 3.48 1.38
C ASN A 51 -16.90 2.51 1.78
N GLU A 52 -17.18 1.20 1.74
CA GLU A 52 -16.16 0.17 2.00
C GLU A 52 -15.03 0.20 0.97
N MET A 53 -15.34 0.42 -0.31
CA MET A 53 -14.33 0.55 -1.38
C MET A 53 -13.38 1.73 -1.14
N ILE A 54 -13.92 2.91 -0.82
CA ILE A 54 -13.12 4.13 -0.57
C ILE A 54 -12.21 3.91 0.64
N ALA A 55 -12.75 3.33 1.71
CA ALA A 55 -11.97 3.06 2.90
C ALA A 55 -10.91 1.95 2.69
N ASP A 56 -11.18 0.94 1.85
CA ASP A 56 -10.19 -0.10 1.48
C ASP A 56 -9.07 0.48 0.58
N ALA A 57 -9.38 1.46 -0.27
CA ALA A 57 -8.40 2.15 -1.11
C ALA A 57 -7.54 3.18 -0.34
N TRP A 58 -8.01 3.63 0.82
CA TRP A 58 -7.46 4.78 1.56
C TRP A 58 -5.94 4.73 1.73
N TYR A 59 -5.43 3.69 2.41
CA TYR A 59 -4.02 3.59 2.74
C TYR A 59 -3.13 3.43 1.50
N MET A 60 -3.56 2.60 0.54
CA MET A 60 -2.85 2.39 -0.74
C MET A 60 -2.61 3.70 -1.50
N VAL A 61 -3.62 4.58 -1.54
CA VAL A 61 -3.56 5.83 -2.30
C VAL A 61 -2.88 6.96 -1.51
N THR A 62 -3.22 7.11 -0.22
CA THR A 62 -2.75 8.23 0.61
C THR A 62 -1.36 8.00 1.17
N GLU A 63 -1.04 6.78 1.63
CA GLU A 63 0.29 6.44 2.12
C GLU A 63 1.18 6.05 0.95
N TYR A 64 0.81 5.12 0.10
CA TYR A 64 1.77 4.57 -0.88
C TYR A 64 1.72 5.20 -2.27
N HIS A 65 0.79 6.13 -2.50
CA HIS A 65 0.58 6.78 -3.80
C HIS A 65 0.41 5.77 -4.94
N LEU A 66 -0.20 4.61 -4.66
CA LEU A 66 -0.45 3.60 -5.67
C LEU A 66 -1.51 4.09 -6.66
N ARG A 67 -1.23 3.92 -7.95
CA ARG A 67 -2.23 4.10 -8.98
C ARG A 67 -3.17 2.90 -9.02
N LEU A 68 -4.46 3.18 -9.01
CA LEU A 68 -5.51 2.17 -9.10
C LEU A 68 -6.02 1.97 -10.53
N GLY A 69 -5.70 2.89 -11.44
CA GLY A 69 -6.08 2.85 -12.86
C GLY A 69 -4.89 2.75 -13.84
N PRO A 70 -5.17 2.59 -15.14
CA PRO A 70 -4.17 2.74 -16.20
C PRO A 70 -3.58 4.15 -16.27
N LEU A 71 -2.34 4.26 -16.76
CA LEU A 71 -1.68 5.55 -16.96
C LEU A 71 -2.49 6.44 -17.92
N GLY A 72 -2.67 7.70 -17.53
CA GLY A 72 -3.41 8.69 -18.34
C GLY A 72 -4.93 8.53 -18.30
N ILE A 73 -5.47 7.60 -17.51
CA ILE A 73 -6.91 7.42 -17.29
C ILE A 73 -7.23 7.75 -15.85
N THR A 74 -8.21 8.63 -15.65
CA THR A 74 -8.74 8.97 -14.33
C THR A 74 -9.47 7.75 -13.74
N ASP A 75 -9.03 7.32 -12.56
CA ASP A 75 -9.73 6.32 -11.74
C ASP A 75 -10.49 7.04 -10.62
N ASN A 76 -11.82 7.02 -10.69
CA ASN A 76 -12.70 7.75 -9.78
C ASN A 76 -12.59 7.28 -8.32
N LEU A 77 -12.14 6.04 -8.07
CA LEU A 77 -11.90 5.57 -6.70
C LEU A 77 -10.62 6.19 -6.15
N GLU A 78 -9.57 6.23 -6.96
CA GLU A 78 -8.33 6.94 -6.62
C GLU A 78 -8.59 8.45 -6.40
N GLU A 79 -9.34 9.09 -7.30
CA GLU A 79 -9.60 10.53 -7.23
C GLU A 79 -10.47 10.93 -6.05
N VAL A 80 -11.50 10.16 -5.68
CA VAL A 80 -12.29 10.48 -4.50
C VAL A 80 -11.48 10.35 -3.21
N VAL A 81 -10.57 9.37 -3.13
CA VAL A 81 -9.67 9.24 -1.98
C VAL A 81 -8.71 10.43 -1.89
N LYS A 82 -8.06 10.81 -3.01
CA LYS A 82 -7.20 12.01 -3.05
C LYS A 82 -7.95 13.28 -2.69
N TYR A 83 -9.16 13.45 -3.23
CA TYR A 83 -10.01 14.59 -2.94
C TYR A 83 -10.31 14.70 -1.44
N ILE A 84 -10.77 13.62 -0.82
CA ILE A 84 -11.07 13.59 0.62
C ILE A 84 -9.80 13.88 1.44
N HIS A 85 -8.67 13.27 1.09
CA HIS A 85 -7.40 13.48 1.79
C HIS A 85 -6.97 14.96 1.76
N ASN A 86 -7.04 15.59 0.58
CA ASN A 86 -6.60 16.97 0.39
C ASN A 86 -7.55 18.00 1.05
N GLU A 87 -8.86 17.81 0.92
CA GLU A 87 -9.85 18.79 1.40
C GLU A 87 -10.15 18.66 2.90
N TYR A 88 -10.08 17.45 3.45
CA TYR A 88 -10.47 17.19 4.85
C TYR A 88 -9.28 16.91 5.77
N GLY A 89 -8.05 16.76 5.24
CA GLY A 89 -6.83 16.65 6.04
C GLY A 89 -6.73 15.38 6.88
N PHE A 90 -7.47 14.32 6.53
CA PHE A 90 -7.33 13.01 7.18
C PHE A 90 -5.92 12.44 6.95
N MET A 91 -5.29 11.96 8.02
CA MET A 91 -3.99 11.30 7.91
C MET A 91 -4.10 10.01 7.08
N SER A 92 -3.02 9.63 6.39
CA SER A 92 -3.00 8.37 5.63
C SER A 92 -3.26 7.16 6.54
N SER A 93 -2.77 7.18 7.77
CA SER A 93 -2.98 6.15 8.81
C SER A 93 -4.31 6.26 9.58
N GLU A 94 -5.24 7.07 9.10
CA GLU A 94 -6.54 7.25 9.76
C GLU A 94 -7.30 5.92 9.89
N LYS A 95 -8.00 5.75 11.01
CA LYS A 95 -8.75 4.52 11.26
C LYS A 95 -9.88 4.37 10.25
N ARG A 96 -10.00 3.16 9.69
CA ARG A 96 -11.06 2.78 8.74
C ARG A 96 -12.44 3.24 9.20
N GLU A 97 -12.79 2.96 10.45
CA GLU A 97 -14.12 3.22 10.99
C GLU A 97 -14.46 4.71 10.96
N LYS A 98 -13.46 5.58 11.12
CA LYS A 98 -13.62 7.03 11.06
C LYS A 98 -13.85 7.52 9.62
N ILE A 99 -13.14 6.93 8.64
CA ILE A 99 -13.38 7.20 7.22
C ILE A 99 -14.79 6.77 6.82
N ILE A 100 -15.23 5.58 7.24
CA ILE A 100 -16.59 5.09 6.98
C ILE A 100 -17.65 6.01 7.61
N ALA A 101 -17.49 6.36 8.89
CA ALA A 101 -18.43 7.25 9.59
C ALA A 101 -18.54 8.61 8.88
N PHE A 102 -17.41 9.19 8.46
CA PHE A 102 -17.39 10.42 7.67
C PHE A 102 -18.15 10.28 6.34
N LEU A 103 -17.90 9.21 5.59
CA LEU A 103 -18.54 8.95 4.30
C LEU A 103 -20.05 8.74 4.39
N GLN A 104 -20.55 8.29 5.55
CA GLN A 104 -21.97 8.10 5.83
C GLN A 104 -22.70 9.41 6.17
N THR A 105 -21.99 10.40 6.71
CA THR A 105 -22.61 11.65 7.21
C THR A 105 -22.30 12.87 6.35
N THR A 106 -21.34 12.79 5.45
CA THR A 106 -20.94 13.93 4.61
C THR A 106 -22.02 14.33 3.61
N GLU A 107 -22.24 15.64 3.47
CA GLU A 107 -23.15 16.24 2.47
C GLU A 107 -22.39 16.83 1.27
N ASP A 108 -21.10 16.51 1.14
CA ASP A 108 -20.24 17.01 0.06
C ASP A 108 -20.70 16.52 -1.31
N LYS A 109 -21.09 17.48 -2.16
CA LYS A 109 -21.61 17.20 -3.52
C LYS A 109 -20.55 16.61 -4.45
N SER A 110 -19.28 16.92 -4.26
CA SER A 110 -18.18 16.34 -5.03
C SER A 110 -18.00 14.87 -4.68
N ILE A 111 -18.01 14.54 -3.39
CA ILE A 111 -17.97 13.13 -2.93
C ILE A 111 -19.18 12.38 -3.45
N ALA A 112 -20.39 12.96 -3.34
CA ALA A 112 -21.61 12.34 -3.86
C ALA A 112 -21.52 12.06 -5.38
N ARG A 113 -20.94 12.99 -6.16
CA ARG A 113 -20.71 12.80 -7.60
C ARG A 113 -19.72 11.67 -7.88
N TYR A 114 -18.59 11.62 -7.19
CA TYR A 114 -17.63 10.52 -7.36
C TYR A 114 -18.26 9.16 -7.05
N LYS A 115 -19.01 9.07 -5.94
CA LYS A 115 -19.75 7.86 -5.58
C LYS A 115 -20.74 7.48 -6.67
N ALA A 116 -21.51 8.43 -7.20
CA ALA A 116 -22.45 8.19 -8.29
C ALA A 116 -21.75 7.63 -9.54
N ASP A 117 -20.59 8.16 -9.91
CA ASP A 117 -19.83 7.67 -11.07
C ASP A 117 -19.33 6.21 -10.87
N LEU A 118 -18.99 5.82 -9.63
CA LEU A 118 -18.60 4.44 -9.30
C LEU A 118 -19.76 3.43 -9.49
N THR A 119 -21.02 3.88 -9.40
CA THR A 119 -22.20 3.02 -9.63
C THR A 119 -22.40 2.63 -11.09
N LEU A 120 -21.80 3.35 -12.05
CA LEU A 120 -22.21 3.29 -13.46
C LEU A 120 -21.98 1.94 -14.13
N ASN A 121 -20.93 1.22 -13.71
CA ASN A 121 -20.44 0.05 -14.44
C ASN A 121 -20.25 -1.19 -13.55
N VAL A 122 -19.61 -1.03 -12.41
CA VAL A 122 -19.01 -2.14 -11.66
C VAL A 122 -20.06 -3.09 -11.08
N PRO A 123 -21.15 -2.59 -10.46
CA PRO A 123 -22.19 -3.46 -9.93
C PRO A 123 -22.84 -4.34 -11.01
N TYR A 124 -22.87 -3.88 -12.26
CA TYR A 124 -23.46 -4.62 -13.38
C TYR A 124 -22.44 -5.49 -14.12
N ARG A 125 -21.16 -5.08 -14.14
CA ARG A 125 -20.10 -5.74 -14.93
C ARG A 125 -19.30 -6.78 -14.15
N LEU A 126 -19.37 -6.79 -12.81
CA LEU A 126 -18.68 -7.79 -12.00
C LEU A 126 -19.09 -9.21 -12.41
N GLN A 127 -20.40 -9.44 -12.51
CA GLN A 127 -20.98 -10.77 -12.75
C GLN A 127 -21.10 -11.16 -14.23
N VAL A 128 -20.46 -10.42 -15.16
CA VAL A 128 -20.47 -10.78 -16.60
C VAL A 128 -20.08 -12.24 -16.89
N PRO A 129 -19.12 -12.87 -16.17
CA PRO A 129 -18.83 -14.29 -16.37
C PRO A 129 -19.99 -15.25 -16.09
N PHE A 130 -21.09 -14.77 -15.49
CA PHE A 130 -22.32 -15.50 -15.21
C PHE A 130 -23.42 -15.26 -16.24
N TYR A 131 -23.26 -14.35 -17.21
CA TYR A 131 -24.30 -14.00 -18.19
C TYR A 131 -24.28 -14.96 -19.38
N ASP A 132 -24.42 -16.26 -19.11
CA ASP A 132 -24.39 -17.32 -20.12
C ASP A 132 -25.79 -17.63 -20.72
N GLU A 133 -26.86 -17.27 -20.02
CA GLU A 133 -28.25 -17.44 -20.47
C GLU A 133 -28.85 -16.15 -21.06
N ILE A 134 -28.19 -15.01 -20.87
CA ILE A 134 -28.65 -13.69 -21.34
C ILE A 134 -27.62 -13.02 -22.25
N LYS A 135 -28.07 -12.05 -23.06
CA LYS A 135 -27.19 -11.24 -23.90
C LYS A 135 -27.45 -9.76 -23.69
N ILE A 136 -26.53 -9.08 -23.01
CA ILE A 136 -26.61 -7.63 -22.81
C ILE A 136 -26.07 -6.89 -24.05
N GLU A 137 -26.98 -6.29 -24.81
CA GLU A 137 -26.65 -5.42 -25.94
C GLU A 137 -25.82 -4.19 -25.52
N ARG A 138 -24.98 -3.70 -26.45
CA ARG A 138 -24.12 -2.53 -26.20
C ARG A 138 -24.91 -1.29 -25.74
N THR A 139 -26.10 -1.09 -26.31
CA THR A 139 -27.02 0.02 -26.01
C THR A 139 -27.55 -0.05 -24.58
N MET A 140 -27.79 -1.25 -24.03
CA MET A 140 -28.30 -1.42 -22.66
C MET A 140 -27.29 -0.98 -21.60
N TRP A 141 -25.99 -1.18 -21.82
CA TRP A 141 -24.95 -0.76 -20.87
C TRP A 141 -24.96 0.76 -20.60
N ASN A 142 -25.27 1.53 -21.64
CA ASN A 142 -25.29 3.00 -21.61
C ASN A 142 -26.72 3.56 -21.49
N GLY A 143 -27.73 2.69 -21.41
CA GLY A 143 -29.13 3.06 -21.37
C GLY A 143 -29.70 3.12 -19.95
N SER A 144 -31.03 2.95 -19.86
CA SER A 144 -31.76 2.90 -18.59
C SER A 144 -31.21 1.81 -17.67
N LYS A 145 -30.81 2.19 -16.46
CA LYS A 145 -30.35 1.22 -15.46
C LYS A 145 -31.42 0.23 -15.07
N LYS A 146 -32.69 0.65 -15.04
CA LYS A 146 -33.83 -0.25 -14.84
C LYS A 146 -33.89 -1.34 -15.90
N ASN A 147 -33.84 -0.98 -17.18
CA ASN A 147 -33.89 -1.97 -18.27
C ASN A 147 -32.69 -2.92 -18.22
N LEU A 148 -31.50 -2.39 -17.92
CA LEU A 148 -30.29 -3.19 -17.76
C LEU A 148 -30.43 -4.19 -16.60
N THR A 149 -30.92 -3.77 -15.44
CA THR A 149 -31.10 -4.66 -14.29
C THR A 149 -32.23 -5.65 -14.48
N ASP A 150 -33.31 -5.26 -15.15
CA ASP A 150 -34.42 -6.17 -15.48
C ASP A 150 -33.90 -7.30 -16.38
N GLU A 151 -33.09 -6.99 -17.40
CA GLU A 151 -32.49 -8.00 -18.26
C GLU A 151 -31.44 -8.84 -17.52
N ILE A 152 -30.58 -8.23 -16.68
CA ILE A 152 -29.60 -8.97 -15.87
C ILE A 152 -30.30 -9.95 -14.91
N ASN A 153 -31.37 -9.50 -14.23
CA ASN A 153 -32.10 -10.32 -13.27
C ASN A 153 -32.81 -11.53 -13.90
N ARG A 154 -32.94 -11.60 -15.23
CA ARG A 154 -33.42 -12.82 -15.93
C ARG A 154 -32.40 -13.96 -15.88
N GLN A 155 -31.11 -13.65 -15.71
CA GLN A 155 -30.06 -14.65 -15.57
C GLN A 155 -30.29 -15.47 -14.30
N ARG A 156 -30.24 -16.79 -14.44
CA ARG A 156 -30.30 -17.70 -13.31
C ARG A 156 -28.93 -17.79 -12.64
N ARG A 157 -28.92 -17.96 -11.32
CA ARG A 157 -27.71 -18.27 -10.52
C ARG A 157 -26.66 -17.16 -10.44
N LEU A 158 -27.09 -15.90 -10.40
CA LEU A 158 -26.21 -14.78 -10.08
C LEU A 158 -25.76 -14.83 -8.62
N ILE A 159 -24.58 -14.26 -8.33
CA ILE A 159 -24.11 -13.96 -6.96
C ILE A 159 -25.12 -13.04 -6.27
N TYR A 160 -25.59 -12.01 -6.98
CA TYR A 160 -26.61 -11.10 -6.47
C TYR A 160 -27.55 -10.60 -7.54
N TYR A 161 -28.74 -10.23 -7.08
CA TYR A 161 -29.83 -9.65 -7.86
C TYR A 161 -30.08 -8.20 -7.44
N PHE A 162 -30.59 -7.38 -8.36
CA PHE A 162 -30.97 -6.00 -8.04
C PHE A 162 -32.41 -5.96 -7.52
N ASP A 163 -32.59 -5.51 -6.28
CA ASP A 163 -33.89 -5.45 -5.58
C ASP A 163 -34.58 -4.08 -5.77
N LEU A 164 -33.81 -3.00 -5.63
CA LEU A 164 -34.28 -1.62 -5.78
C LEU A 164 -33.33 -0.84 -6.69
N ILE A 165 -33.86 0.01 -7.58
CA ILE A 165 -33.07 0.89 -8.45
C ILE A 165 -33.26 2.35 -8.02
N GLY A 166 -32.18 2.99 -7.59
CA GLY A 166 -32.23 4.33 -7.00
C GLY A 166 -30.88 5.08 -6.96
N GLY A 167 -29.99 4.85 -7.93
CA GLY A 167 -28.65 5.43 -7.90
C GLY A 167 -27.83 4.83 -6.76
N LEU A 168 -27.40 5.64 -5.80
CA LEU A 168 -26.68 5.17 -4.60
C LEU A 168 -27.57 4.34 -3.66
N ASP A 169 -28.88 4.56 -3.69
CA ASP A 169 -29.85 3.75 -2.93
C ASP A 169 -30.21 2.44 -3.63
N THR A 170 -29.62 2.15 -4.80
CA THR A 170 -29.80 0.86 -5.46
C THR A 170 -29.34 -0.25 -4.52
N ARG A 171 -30.19 -1.27 -4.33
CA ARG A 171 -29.92 -2.38 -3.41
C ARG A 171 -29.68 -3.66 -4.18
N ILE A 172 -28.67 -4.39 -3.75
CA ILE A 172 -28.43 -5.76 -4.19
C ILE A 172 -28.80 -6.73 -3.08
N GLU A 173 -29.33 -7.88 -3.46
CA GLU A 173 -29.55 -9.02 -2.58
C GLU A 173 -28.66 -10.17 -3.04
N ILE A 174 -27.73 -10.60 -2.18
CA ILE A 174 -26.89 -11.76 -2.43
C ILE A 174 -27.78 -13.00 -2.35
N ASN A 175 -27.76 -13.83 -3.40
CA ASN A 175 -28.48 -15.09 -3.45
C ASN A 175 -28.10 -15.97 -2.25
N SER A 176 -29.06 -16.69 -1.65
CA SER A 176 -28.85 -17.42 -0.40
C SER A 176 -27.72 -18.45 -0.46
N LEU A 177 -27.63 -19.24 -1.53
CA LEU A 177 -26.55 -20.23 -1.71
C LEU A 177 -25.19 -19.54 -1.82
N TRP A 178 -25.13 -18.43 -2.58
CA TRP A 178 -23.92 -17.62 -2.65
C TRP A 178 -23.57 -16.97 -1.31
N SER A 179 -24.55 -16.45 -0.57
CA SER A 179 -24.34 -15.84 0.74
C SER A 179 -23.72 -16.82 1.73
N GLU A 180 -24.26 -18.04 1.81
CA GLU A 180 -23.73 -19.11 2.65
C GLU A 180 -22.29 -19.48 2.24
N TYR A 181 -22.06 -19.72 0.95
CA TYR A 181 -20.73 -20.08 0.45
C TYR A 181 -19.69 -18.97 0.69
N LEU A 182 -20.03 -17.72 0.35
CA LEU A 182 -19.14 -16.57 0.50
C LEU A 182 -18.79 -16.32 1.98
N PHE A 183 -19.77 -16.46 2.88
CA PHE A 183 -19.54 -16.31 4.32
C PHE A 183 -18.68 -17.45 4.88
N LYS A 184 -19.03 -18.70 4.56
CA LYS A 184 -18.30 -19.90 5.00
C LYS A 184 -16.83 -19.89 4.57
N HIS A 185 -16.54 -19.38 3.37
CA HIS A 185 -15.21 -19.36 2.77
C HIS A 185 -14.56 -17.97 2.72
N LYS A 186 -15.07 -17.01 3.51
CA LYS A 186 -14.71 -15.59 3.45
C LYS A 186 -13.21 -15.34 3.46
N GLU A 187 -12.45 -15.97 4.36
CA GLU A 187 -11.00 -15.73 4.45
C GLU A 187 -10.22 -16.24 3.24
N ILE A 188 -10.61 -17.40 2.69
CA ILE A 188 -10.00 -17.95 1.47
C ILE A 188 -10.32 -17.03 0.28
N LEU A 189 -11.57 -16.55 0.17
CA LEU A 189 -11.99 -15.65 -0.90
C LEU A 189 -11.32 -14.27 -0.80
N ARG A 190 -11.12 -13.76 0.41
CA ARG A 190 -10.36 -12.53 0.66
C ARG A 190 -8.91 -12.69 0.21
N GLY A 191 -8.22 -13.75 0.62
CA GLY A 191 -6.84 -14.01 0.17
C GLY A 191 -6.73 -14.15 -1.35
N TRP A 192 -7.69 -14.80 -1.99
CA TRP A 192 -7.74 -14.90 -3.45
C TRP A 192 -7.95 -13.54 -4.12
N ALA A 193 -8.90 -12.73 -3.65
CA ALA A 193 -9.17 -11.41 -4.19
C ALA A 193 -7.98 -10.45 -3.97
N GLN A 194 -7.34 -10.50 -2.81
CA GLN A 194 -6.12 -9.74 -2.51
C GLN A 194 -4.97 -10.13 -3.44
N LEU A 195 -4.72 -11.43 -3.66
CA LEU A 195 -3.69 -11.89 -4.59
C LEU A 195 -3.94 -11.34 -6.02
N LYS A 196 -5.19 -11.36 -6.47
CA LYS A 196 -5.57 -10.82 -7.78
C LYS A 196 -5.41 -9.29 -7.84
N LEU A 197 -5.73 -8.58 -6.75
CA LEU A 197 -5.49 -7.15 -6.63
C LEU A 197 -3.99 -6.81 -6.66
N ILE A 198 -3.14 -7.55 -5.94
CA ILE A 198 -1.68 -7.37 -5.95
C ILE A 198 -1.14 -7.52 -7.38
N GLN A 199 -1.55 -8.56 -8.10
CA GLN A 199 -1.15 -8.77 -9.50
C GLN A 199 -1.56 -7.59 -10.40
N TYR A 200 -2.78 -7.08 -10.21
CA TYR A 200 -3.26 -5.92 -10.93
C TYR A 200 -2.47 -4.65 -10.58
N LEU A 201 -2.25 -4.37 -9.30
CA LEU A 201 -1.53 -3.18 -8.84
C LEU A 201 -0.07 -3.20 -9.27
N GLN A 202 0.59 -4.36 -9.26
CA GLN A 202 1.95 -4.53 -9.77
C GLN A 202 2.03 -4.18 -11.27
N ASN A 203 1.02 -4.55 -12.06
CA ASN A 203 0.94 -4.17 -13.47
C ASN A 203 0.79 -2.64 -13.66
N LYS A 204 0.02 -1.97 -12.79
CA LYS A 204 -0.19 -0.51 -12.87
C LYS A 204 0.97 0.31 -12.30
N ASN A 205 1.76 -0.30 -11.43
CA ASN A 205 2.85 0.34 -10.69
C ASN A 205 4.15 -0.47 -10.81
N PRO A 206 4.69 -0.69 -12.02
CA PRO A 206 5.82 -1.61 -12.24
C PRO A 206 7.11 -1.17 -11.53
N SER A 207 7.29 0.14 -11.30
CA SER A 207 8.48 0.71 -10.63
C SER A 207 8.33 0.83 -9.11
N VAL A 208 7.20 0.39 -8.55
CA VAL A 208 6.97 0.43 -7.10
C VAL A 208 7.32 -0.95 -6.52
N PRO A 209 8.31 -1.06 -5.64
CA PRO A 209 8.64 -2.32 -4.99
C PRO A 209 7.60 -2.67 -3.92
N GLY A 210 7.52 -3.96 -3.56
CA GLY A 210 6.78 -4.41 -2.38
C GLY A 210 5.27 -4.16 -2.42
N ILE A 211 4.61 -4.23 -3.59
CA ILE A 211 3.15 -3.99 -3.69
C ILE A 211 2.34 -4.85 -2.71
N ALA A 212 2.77 -6.09 -2.46
CA ALA A 212 2.12 -6.99 -1.51
C ALA A 212 2.13 -6.43 -0.07
N ASP A 213 3.16 -5.67 0.30
CA ASP A 213 3.30 -5.04 1.61
C ASP A 213 2.61 -3.67 1.68
N LYS A 214 2.07 -3.20 0.54
CA LYS A 214 1.47 -1.87 0.39
C LYS A 214 -0.06 -1.88 0.30
N ILE A 215 -0.70 -3.05 0.42
CA ILE A 215 -2.16 -3.15 0.34
C ILE A 215 -2.88 -2.70 1.62
N GLU A 216 -2.21 -2.81 2.77
CA GLU A 216 -2.75 -2.51 4.09
C GLU A 216 -1.65 -1.88 4.98
N ALA A 217 -2.06 -1.24 6.08
CA ALA A 217 -1.10 -0.71 7.05
C ALA A 217 -0.34 -1.84 7.76
N PRO A 218 1.00 -1.73 7.90
CA PRO A 218 1.77 -2.75 8.59
C PRO A 218 1.35 -2.80 10.06
N ALA A 219 1.14 -4.01 10.59
CA ALA A 219 0.82 -4.21 12.01
C ALA A 219 1.97 -3.77 12.94
N SER A 220 3.22 -3.92 12.49
CA SER A 220 4.42 -3.50 13.22
C SER A 220 5.61 -3.35 12.27
N ARG A 221 6.52 -2.41 12.58
CA ARG A 221 7.86 -2.29 11.96
C ARG A 221 8.93 -2.66 12.98
N ASP A 222 9.97 -3.39 12.59
CA ASP A 222 11.02 -3.85 13.52
C ASP A 222 12.28 -2.99 13.44
N ILE A 223 12.13 -1.72 13.82
CA ILE A 223 13.24 -0.74 13.82
C ILE A 223 14.09 -0.86 15.10
N GLU A 224 13.60 -1.54 16.14
CA GLU A 224 14.25 -1.57 17.45
C GLU A 224 15.56 -2.36 17.44
N ARG A 225 15.66 -3.43 16.63
CA ARG A 225 16.92 -4.18 16.44
C ARG A 225 18.01 -3.27 15.86
N VAL A 226 17.67 -2.48 14.84
CA VAL A 226 18.59 -1.56 14.17
C VAL A 226 18.97 -0.40 15.11
N ARG A 227 18.03 0.11 15.90
CA ARG A 227 18.31 1.14 16.91
C ARG A 227 19.30 0.66 17.97
N LYS A 228 19.16 -0.58 18.45
CA LYS A 228 20.11 -1.18 19.42
C LYS A 228 21.51 -1.33 18.83
N TYR A 229 21.60 -1.79 17.59
CA TYR A 229 22.87 -1.90 16.87
C TYR A 229 23.60 -0.55 16.78
N TRP A 230 22.90 0.50 16.34
CA TRP A 230 23.49 1.83 16.25
C TRP A 230 23.85 2.44 17.61
N LYS A 231 23.07 2.18 18.67
CA LYS A 231 23.44 2.59 20.03
C LYS A 231 24.77 2.01 20.49
N ILE A 232 25.03 0.73 20.22
CA ILE A 232 26.31 0.08 20.55
C ILE A 232 27.46 0.75 19.79
N ILE A 233 27.26 1.01 18.49
CA ILE A 233 28.27 1.66 17.64
C ILE A 233 28.62 3.06 18.17
N VAL A 234 27.62 3.89 18.48
CA VAL A 234 27.82 5.25 19.02
C VAL A 234 28.45 5.24 20.40
N GLN A 235 28.17 4.23 21.24
CA GLN A 235 28.84 4.08 22.54
C GLN A 235 30.33 3.73 22.40
N ILE A 236 30.70 2.97 21.37
CA ILE A 236 32.09 2.59 21.09
C ILE A 236 32.84 3.74 20.39
N ASP A 237 32.15 4.47 19.52
CA ASP A 237 32.68 5.62 18.83
C ASP A 237 31.78 6.85 19.04
N SER A 238 32.08 7.58 20.11
CA SER A 238 31.36 8.80 20.47
C SER A 238 31.66 9.99 19.55
N SER A 239 32.56 9.84 18.57
CA SER A 239 32.84 10.90 17.59
C SER A 239 31.83 10.95 16.45
N LEU A 240 30.94 9.95 16.35
CA LEU A 240 29.93 9.87 15.31
C LEU A 240 28.92 11.02 15.38
N ARG A 241 28.67 11.61 14.21
CA ARG A 241 27.73 12.70 14.01
C ARG A 241 26.60 12.31 13.08
N ASP A 242 25.46 12.95 13.28
CA ASP A 242 24.28 12.84 12.43
C ASP A 242 24.59 13.27 10.99
N ILE A 243 24.15 12.49 10.00
CA ILE A 243 24.51 12.72 8.59
C ILE A 243 23.85 13.96 7.97
N TYR A 244 22.81 14.51 8.61
CA TYR A 244 22.01 15.63 8.11
C TYR A 244 22.35 16.93 8.83
N GLY A 245 22.38 16.89 10.16
CA GLY A 245 22.55 18.07 11.01
C GLY A 245 23.93 18.23 11.64
N ASP A 246 24.85 17.28 11.42
CA ASP A 246 26.19 17.26 12.02
C ASP A 246 26.17 17.36 13.55
N VAL A 247 25.12 16.83 14.19
CA VAL A 247 24.95 16.80 15.65
C VAL A 247 25.66 15.58 16.23
N SER A 248 26.32 15.73 17.38
CA SER A 248 26.91 14.61 18.14
C SER A 248 25.83 13.57 18.48
N LEU A 249 25.99 12.32 18.05
CA LEU A 249 25.04 11.25 18.36
C LEU A 249 25.20 10.70 19.79
N ALA A 250 26.36 10.91 20.42
CA ALA A 250 26.67 10.40 21.75
C ALA A 250 25.80 11.03 22.86
N ASP A 251 25.36 12.28 22.64
CA ASP A 251 24.62 13.07 23.60
C ASP A 251 23.09 12.99 23.39
N GLU A 252 22.64 12.20 22.41
CA GLU A 252 21.28 12.21 21.89
C GLU A 252 20.53 10.89 22.07
N ILE A 253 19.19 10.98 22.12
CA ILE A 253 18.34 9.80 22.02
C ILE A 253 18.20 9.40 20.55
N ILE A 254 18.96 8.38 20.14
CA ILE A 254 19.01 7.88 18.77
C ILE A 254 17.64 7.40 18.27
N SER A 255 17.24 7.93 17.12
CA SER A 255 16.24 7.38 16.20
C SER A 255 16.93 6.74 15.00
N VAL A 256 16.17 6.02 14.17
CA VAL A 256 16.67 5.41 12.93
C VAL A 256 15.85 5.97 11.78
N ASP A 257 16.53 6.44 10.73
CA ASP A 257 15.90 6.93 9.51
C ASP A 257 16.18 6.00 8.32
N HIS A 258 15.23 5.96 7.39
CA HIS A 258 15.39 5.34 6.09
C HIS A 258 15.86 6.38 5.08
N PHE A 259 17.09 6.25 4.56
CA PHE A 259 17.64 7.25 3.64
C PHE A 259 16.74 7.44 2.41
N VAL A 260 16.33 6.35 1.76
CA VAL A 260 15.16 6.34 0.87
C VAL A 260 13.91 6.04 1.70
N PRO A 261 12.85 6.88 1.66
CA PRO A 261 11.68 6.76 2.51
C PRO A 261 11.06 5.35 2.56
N TRP A 262 10.70 4.90 3.77
CA TRP A 262 10.02 3.62 3.99
C TRP A 262 8.74 3.49 3.17
N GLN A 263 8.01 4.60 2.99
CA GLN A 263 6.82 4.70 2.13
C GLN A 263 7.10 4.19 0.69
N TYR A 264 8.30 4.41 0.17
CA TYR A 264 8.69 3.90 -1.14
C TYR A 264 9.19 2.46 -1.08
N VAL A 265 10.09 2.12 -0.15
CA VAL A 265 10.76 0.80 -0.16
C VAL A 265 9.95 -0.34 0.48
N ALA A 266 9.07 -0.03 1.44
CA ALA A 266 8.29 -0.98 2.24
C ALA A 266 9.11 -2.09 2.92
N HIS A 267 10.40 -1.85 3.18
CA HIS A 267 11.28 -2.80 3.85
C HIS A 267 12.27 -2.10 4.79
N ASP A 268 12.80 -2.85 5.75
CA ASP A 268 13.76 -2.39 6.75
C ASP A 268 15.16 -2.96 6.47
N GLU A 269 15.61 -2.94 5.21
CA GLU A 269 16.96 -3.39 4.84
C GLU A 269 18.06 -2.46 5.42
N LEU A 270 19.07 -3.05 6.04
CA LEU A 270 20.10 -2.37 6.83
C LEU A 270 20.87 -1.32 6.03
N TRP A 271 21.15 -1.58 4.75
CA TRP A 271 21.88 -0.65 3.87
C TRP A 271 21.13 0.67 3.63
N ASN A 272 19.85 0.78 4.00
CA ASN A 272 19.06 2.00 3.91
C ASN A 272 18.83 2.66 5.29
N LEU A 273 19.38 2.12 6.38
CA LEU A 273 19.02 2.47 7.75
C LEU A 273 20.20 3.00 8.57
N HIS A 274 20.13 4.26 8.97
CA HIS A 274 21.20 4.95 9.67
C HIS A 274 20.68 5.70 10.92
N PRO A 275 21.56 6.06 11.88
CA PRO A 275 21.13 6.72 13.10
C PRO A 275 20.94 8.21 12.85
N THR A 276 19.93 8.78 13.51
CA THR A 276 19.67 10.22 13.51
C THR A 276 18.97 10.64 14.81
N THR A 277 18.65 11.91 14.98
CA THR A 277 17.80 12.38 16.08
C THR A 277 16.31 12.28 15.73
N LYS A 278 15.44 12.24 16.75
CA LYS A 278 13.98 12.25 16.52
C LYS A 278 13.53 13.52 15.78
N SER A 279 14.11 14.67 16.11
CA SER A 279 13.75 15.96 15.50
C SER A 279 14.06 15.98 14.00
N ILE A 280 15.26 15.53 13.62
CA ILE A 280 15.71 15.50 12.22
C ILE A 280 14.88 14.50 11.42
N ASN A 281 14.69 13.28 11.95
CA ASN A 281 13.86 12.25 11.32
C ASN A 281 12.43 12.76 11.06
N SER A 282 11.82 13.40 12.05
CA SER A 282 10.49 14.01 11.88
C SER A 282 10.47 15.16 10.86
N SER A 283 11.56 15.93 10.73
CA SER A 283 11.69 16.99 9.73
C SER A 283 11.81 16.44 8.30
N LYS A 284 12.59 15.36 8.11
CA LYS A 284 12.71 14.67 6.83
C LYS A 284 11.41 13.97 6.44
N SER A 285 10.76 13.31 7.40
CA SER A 285 9.52 12.55 7.18
C SER A 285 9.69 11.59 5.99
N ASN A 286 8.75 11.61 5.05
CA ASN A 286 8.79 10.79 3.84
C ASN A 286 9.48 11.48 2.65
N SER A 287 10.29 12.51 2.86
CA SER A 287 11.04 13.17 1.78
C SER A 287 12.37 12.47 1.48
N LEU A 288 12.86 12.64 0.26
CA LEU A 288 14.20 12.20 -0.14
C LEU A 288 15.25 13.21 0.36
N PRO A 289 16.30 12.80 1.09
CA PRO A 289 17.36 13.72 1.47
C PRO A 289 18.20 14.06 0.24
N SER A 290 18.61 15.32 0.09
CA SER A 290 19.46 15.74 -1.04
C SER A 290 20.68 14.84 -1.22
N TRP A 291 20.75 14.21 -2.39
CA TRP A 291 21.76 13.19 -2.70
C TRP A 291 23.17 13.77 -2.53
N ASP A 292 23.42 14.91 -3.18
CA ASP A 292 24.75 15.53 -3.24
C ASP A 292 25.23 16.01 -1.87
N MET A 293 24.31 16.38 -0.98
CA MET A 293 24.65 16.85 0.37
C MET A 293 24.90 15.70 1.35
N TYR A 294 24.09 14.63 1.29
CA TYR A 294 24.00 13.69 2.40
C TYR A 294 24.49 12.27 2.08
N PHE A 295 24.55 11.87 0.82
CA PHE A 295 24.98 10.51 0.46
C PHE A 295 26.41 10.22 0.92
N ARG A 296 27.32 11.20 0.83
CA ARG A 296 28.71 10.98 1.28
C ARG A 296 28.79 10.75 2.80
N SER A 297 28.05 11.53 3.59
CA SER A 297 27.96 11.37 5.03
C SER A 297 27.33 10.03 5.43
N LEU A 298 26.30 9.58 4.69
CA LEU A 298 25.75 8.22 4.84
C LEU A 298 26.82 7.15 4.61
N GLY A 299 27.55 7.24 3.49
CA GLY A 299 28.61 6.30 3.17
C GLY A 299 29.70 6.24 4.25
N ASP A 300 30.02 7.39 4.87
CA ASP A 300 31.03 7.49 5.91
C ASP A 300 30.59 6.83 7.23
N ILE A 301 29.36 7.08 7.67
CA ILE A 301 28.85 6.47 8.91
C ILE A 301 28.65 4.95 8.76
N GLU A 302 28.15 4.51 7.60
CA GLU A 302 27.98 3.08 7.29
C GLU A 302 29.33 2.36 7.20
N TYR A 303 30.33 2.97 6.53
CA TYR A 303 31.68 2.41 6.48
C TYR A 303 32.30 2.33 7.88
N ARG A 304 32.05 3.31 8.74
CA ARG A 304 32.55 3.28 10.12
C ARG A 304 31.94 2.13 10.92
N ALA A 305 30.63 1.89 10.77
CA ALA A 305 29.98 0.72 11.36
C ALA A 305 30.58 -0.60 10.83
N TYR A 306 30.83 -0.67 9.52
CA TYR A 306 31.51 -1.79 8.87
C TYR A 306 32.92 -2.04 9.42
N GLU A 307 33.72 -1.00 9.65
CA GLU A 307 35.05 -1.13 10.25
C GLU A 307 34.98 -1.62 11.71
N LEU A 308 34.04 -1.09 12.50
CA LEU A 308 33.85 -1.49 13.88
C LEU A 308 33.39 -2.94 14.01
N LYS A 309 32.55 -3.43 13.07
CA LYS A 309 32.21 -4.85 12.96
C LYS A 309 33.47 -5.73 12.88
N ALA A 310 34.49 -5.31 12.14
CA ALA A 310 35.74 -6.09 12.00
C ALA A 310 36.67 -6.00 13.22
N LYS A 311 36.55 -4.92 14.03
CA LYS A 311 37.47 -4.61 15.13
C LYS A 311 36.90 -4.88 16.53
N ASN A 312 35.59 -5.08 16.65
CA ASN A 312 34.90 -5.20 17.94
C ASN A 312 33.89 -6.35 17.98
N ASP A 313 34.13 -7.33 18.86
CA ASP A 313 33.31 -8.54 19.00
C ASP A 313 31.86 -8.28 19.42
N ILE A 314 31.57 -7.18 20.11
CA ILE A 314 30.20 -6.82 20.50
C ILE A 314 29.43 -6.35 19.26
N VAL A 315 30.04 -5.48 18.46
CA VAL A 315 29.46 -5.00 17.18
C VAL A 315 29.28 -6.15 16.21
N ALA A 316 30.29 -7.02 16.06
CA ALA A 316 30.23 -8.20 15.20
C ALA A 316 29.07 -9.12 15.58
N ARG A 317 28.92 -9.42 16.88
CA ARG A 317 27.82 -10.26 17.38
C ARG A 317 26.46 -9.63 17.13
N GLU A 318 26.30 -8.33 17.35
CA GLU A 318 25.02 -7.67 17.11
C GLU A 318 24.70 -7.56 15.62
N PHE A 319 25.69 -7.23 14.78
CA PHE A 319 25.55 -7.25 13.31
C PHE A 319 25.05 -8.62 12.82
N ASN A 320 25.65 -9.71 13.28
CA ASN A 320 25.26 -11.06 12.88
C ASN A 320 23.82 -11.41 13.26
N LYS A 321 23.30 -10.88 14.38
CA LYS A 321 21.89 -11.07 14.77
C LYS A 321 20.95 -10.29 13.85
N ILE A 322 21.23 -9.01 13.60
CA ILE A 322 20.34 -8.16 12.81
C ILE A 322 20.38 -8.52 11.32
N ALA A 323 21.52 -8.98 10.80
CA ALA A 323 21.69 -9.37 9.41
C ALA A 323 20.75 -10.51 8.98
N LEU A 324 20.30 -11.34 9.92
CA LEU A 324 19.31 -12.40 9.65
C LEU A 324 17.93 -11.87 9.28
N TYR A 325 17.62 -10.63 9.64
CA TYR A 325 16.30 -10.00 9.45
C TYR A 325 16.34 -8.79 8.51
N HIS A 326 17.49 -8.11 8.44
CA HIS A 326 17.65 -6.83 7.75
C HIS A 326 18.65 -6.89 6.58
N LEU A 327 19.12 -8.06 6.18
CA LEU A 327 19.93 -8.27 4.96
C LEU A 327 19.41 -9.48 4.20
N ASN A 328 18.24 -9.33 3.56
CA ASN A 328 17.57 -10.43 2.90
C ASN A 328 18.12 -10.71 1.49
N ASN A 329 18.86 -9.76 0.91
CA ASN A 329 19.55 -9.96 -0.36
C ASN A 329 20.98 -10.51 -0.15
N GLN A 330 21.17 -11.78 -0.51
CA GLN A 330 22.46 -12.47 -0.36
C GLN A 330 23.59 -11.83 -1.21
N GLU A 331 23.26 -11.28 -2.37
CA GLU A 331 24.24 -10.60 -3.23
C GLU A 331 24.74 -9.32 -2.56
N ILE A 332 23.84 -8.48 -2.04
CA ILE A 332 24.20 -7.29 -1.27
C ILE A 332 25.03 -7.68 -0.05
N ARG A 333 24.64 -8.74 0.66
CA ARG A 333 25.40 -9.23 1.81
C ARG A 333 26.84 -9.61 1.44
N ASN A 334 27.02 -10.31 0.32
CA ASN A 334 28.32 -10.77 -0.16
C ASN A 334 29.16 -9.64 -0.78
N GLN A 335 28.53 -8.60 -1.32
CA GLN A 335 29.22 -7.49 -1.96
C GLN A 335 29.49 -6.35 -0.97
N LEU A 336 28.48 -5.82 -0.29
CA LEU A 336 28.64 -4.64 0.56
C LEU A 336 29.32 -4.97 1.90
N TYR A 337 29.04 -6.14 2.48
CA TYR A 337 29.51 -6.52 3.82
C TYR A 337 30.62 -7.59 3.82
N SER A 338 31.26 -7.85 2.67
CA SER A 338 32.47 -8.68 2.58
C SER A 338 33.63 -8.07 3.36
N ASP A 339 34.49 -8.89 3.98
CA ASP A 339 35.63 -8.40 4.73
C ASP A 339 36.73 -7.81 3.81
N GLY A 340 37.48 -6.83 4.32
CA GLY A 340 38.64 -6.23 3.65
C GLY A 340 38.34 -5.11 2.64
N LEU A 341 37.12 -4.57 2.61
CA LEU A 341 36.81 -3.41 1.78
C LEU A 341 37.44 -2.15 2.37
N ASN A 342 38.09 -1.36 1.51
CA ASN A 342 38.46 0.00 1.86
C ASN A 342 37.26 0.94 1.74
N ARG A 343 37.39 2.14 2.32
CA ARG A 343 36.33 3.15 2.36
C ARG A 343 35.73 3.47 0.99
N ASN A 344 36.57 3.71 -0.02
CA ASN A 344 36.07 4.10 -1.34
C ASN A 344 35.28 2.97 -1.99
N ALA A 345 35.81 1.73 -1.94
CA ALA A 345 35.13 0.56 -2.49
C ALA A 345 33.80 0.26 -1.78
N PHE A 346 33.73 0.45 -0.46
CA PHE A 346 32.48 0.29 0.29
C PHE A 346 31.43 1.33 -0.14
N ILE A 347 31.80 2.60 -0.19
CA ILE A 347 30.87 3.69 -0.53
C ILE A 347 30.38 3.57 -1.98
N GLU A 348 31.26 3.19 -2.92
CA GLU A 348 30.89 2.93 -4.32
C GLU A 348 29.86 1.78 -4.42
N ARG A 349 30.06 0.68 -3.67
CA ARG A 349 29.07 -0.42 -3.63
C ARG A 349 27.75 0.02 -3.00
N LEU A 350 27.79 0.83 -1.95
CA LEU A 350 26.59 1.39 -1.33
C LEU A 350 25.83 2.29 -2.32
N GLU A 351 26.55 3.10 -3.10
CA GLU A 351 25.97 3.95 -4.14
C GLU A 351 25.25 3.12 -5.19
N HIS A 352 25.89 2.06 -5.70
CA HIS A 352 25.27 1.14 -6.67
C HIS A 352 23.99 0.48 -6.15
N ILE A 353 23.83 0.32 -4.84
CA ILE A 353 22.63 -0.24 -4.22
C ILE A 353 21.55 0.84 -4.05
N ILE A 354 21.90 2.00 -3.49
CA ILE A 354 20.91 3.01 -3.08
C ILE A 354 20.48 3.89 -4.26
N LYS A 355 21.40 4.28 -5.15
CA LYS A 355 21.14 5.27 -6.21
C LYS A 355 19.95 4.87 -7.10
N PRO A 356 19.85 3.62 -7.60
CA PRO A 356 18.71 3.23 -8.45
C PRO A 356 17.36 3.31 -7.71
N VAL A 357 17.35 2.97 -6.41
CA VAL A 357 16.16 3.01 -5.56
C VAL A 357 15.75 4.46 -5.29
N TYR A 358 16.73 5.34 -5.01
CA TYR A 358 16.53 6.78 -4.82
C TYR A 358 15.96 7.44 -6.07
N GLU A 359 16.57 7.22 -7.24
CA GLU A 359 16.14 7.81 -8.52
C GLU A 359 14.74 7.34 -8.93
N SER A 360 14.41 6.08 -8.64
CA SER A 360 13.07 5.55 -8.90
C SER A 360 12.02 6.20 -7.99
N ALA A 361 12.32 6.38 -6.69
CA ALA A 361 11.47 7.14 -5.77
C ALA A 361 11.28 8.59 -6.25
N GLN A 362 12.36 9.26 -6.67
CA GLN A 362 12.31 10.62 -7.19
C GLN A 362 11.42 10.74 -8.43
N THR A 363 11.52 9.78 -9.36
CA THR A 363 10.69 9.71 -10.57
C THR A 363 9.20 9.54 -10.24
N LEU A 364 8.87 8.92 -9.10
CA LEU A 364 7.49 8.80 -8.61
C LEU A 364 6.98 10.05 -7.87
N GLY A 365 7.78 11.10 -7.78
CA GLY A 365 7.37 12.39 -7.23
C GLY A 365 7.70 12.61 -5.75
N PHE A 366 8.51 11.75 -5.13
CA PHE A 366 9.06 12.03 -3.81
C PHE A 366 9.92 13.28 -3.87
N LYS A 367 9.61 14.26 -3.01
CA LYS A 367 10.29 15.56 -3.02
C LYS A 367 11.64 15.47 -2.32
N GLU A 368 12.61 16.22 -2.84
CA GLU A 368 13.89 16.39 -2.19
C GLU A 368 13.77 17.31 -0.96
N TRP A 369 14.57 17.02 0.06
CA TRP A 369 14.62 17.69 1.35
C TRP A 369 16.05 18.01 1.74
N ILE A 370 16.22 19.20 2.31
CA ILE A 370 17.47 19.70 2.88
C ILE A 370 17.15 20.11 4.32
N TYR A 371 18.01 19.68 5.25
CA TYR A 371 17.86 20.04 6.65
C TYR A 371 18.18 21.53 6.85
N ASN A 372 17.13 22.31 7.05
CA ASN A 372 17.24 23.67 7.53
C ASN A 372 17.21 23.59 9.06
N GLY A 373 18.35 23.30 9.70
CA GLY A 373 18.43 23.24 11.15
C GLY A 373 17.74 24.43 11.79
N CYS A 374 17.02 24.24 12.91
CA CYS A 374 16.16 25.26 13.52
C CYS A 374 16.76 26.67 13.42
N SER A 375 16.31 27.42 12.41
CA SER A 375 16.51 28.85 12.36
C SER A 375 15.64 29.44 13.46
N ASN A 376 16.19 29.48 14.67
CA ASN A 376 15.83 30.52 15.62
C ASN A 376 16.22 31.85 14.96
N THR A 377 15.36 32.36 14.09
CA THR A 377 15.35 33.77 13.73
C THR A 377 15.11 34.53 15.02
N GLN A 378 16.18 35.16 15.51
CA GLN A 378 16.16 36.21 16.52
C GLN A 378 15.30 37.39 16.05
#